data_AF-A0A962QDP6-F1
#
_entry.id   AF-A0A962QDP6-F1
#
_cell.length_a   1.000
_cell.length_b   1.000
_cell.length_c   1.000
_cell.angle_alpha   90.00
_cell.angle_beta   90.00
_cell.angle_gamma   90.00
#
_symmetry.space_group_name_H-M   'P 1'
#
loop_
_entity.id
_entity.type
_entity.pdbx_description
1 polymer ?
#
loop_
_entity_poly.entity_id
_entity_poly.type
_entity_poly.pdbx_seq_one_letter_code
_entity_poly.pdbx_strand_id
1 'polypeptide(L)' 'IPSGRFGAPAEVAQVVVFLASAMASYVNGAVIDVNGGIYMH' A
#
# COMPACT_ATOMS: atom_id res chain seq x y z
N ILE A 1 -1.72 7.90 -14.15
CA ILE A 1 -2.01 7.31 -12.82
C ILE A 1 -3.11 8.15 -12.17
N PRO A 2 -4.20 7.57 -11.64
CA PRO A 2 -5.35 8.30 -11.10
C PRO A 2 -5.00 9.38 -10.08
N SER A 3 -3.99 9.14 -9.24
CA SER A 3 -3.53 10.13 -8.26
C SER A 3 -2.76 11.33 -8.87
N GLY A 4 -2.45 11.30 -10.18
CA GLY A 4 -1.86 12.43 -10.90
C GLY A 4 -0.42 12.78 -10.55
N ARG A 5 0.26 12.02 -9.69
CA ARG A 5 1.65 12.25 -9.26
C ARG A 5 2.38 10.96 -8.96
N PHE A 6 3.71 10.97 -8.94
CA PHE A 6 4.46 9.85 -8.37
C PHE A 6 4.26 9.76 -6.85
N GLY A 7 4.23 8.53 -6.34
CA GLY A 7 4.26 8.26 -4.91
C GLY A 7 5.64 8.55 -4.32
N ALA A 8 5.68 8.97 -3.06
CA ALA A 8 6.91 9.06 -2.29
C ALA A 8 7.22 7.70 -1.64
N PRO A 9 8.51 7.36 -1.41
CA PRO A 9 8.89 6.13 -0.70
C PRO A 9 8.23 6.00 0.68
N ALA A 10 7.98 7.13 1.35
CA ALA A 10 7.31 7.18 2.64
C ALA A 10 5.87 6.63 2.61
N GLU A 11 5.15 6.78 1.48
CA GLU A 11 3.77 6.30 1.35
C GLU A 11 3.72 4.77 1.27
N VAL A 12 4.71 4.15 0.60
CA VAL A 12 4.87 2.69 0.61
C VAL A 12 5.26 2.22 2.02
N ALA A 13 6.20 2.92 2.67
CA ALA A 13 6.64 2.57 4.02
C ALA A 13 5.49 2.60 5.05
N GLN A 14 4.55 3.54 4.94
CA GLN A 14 3.38 3.60 5.82
C GLN A 14 2.50 2.35 5.71
N VAL A 15 2.28 1.83 4.50
CA VAL A 15 1.53 0.58 4.30
C VAL A 15 2.27 -0.62 4.89
N VAL A 16 3.60 -0.67 4.73
CA VAL A 16 4.44 -1.71 5.35
C VAL A 16 4.36 -1.64 6.88
N VAL A 17 4.43 -0.44 7.47
CA VAL A 17 4.29 -0.25 8.92
C VAL A 17 2.92 -0.72 9.42
N PHE A 18 1.84 -0.40 8.69
CA PHE A 18 0.51 -0.91 9.01
C PHE A 18 0.49 -2.45 9.00
N LEU A 19 1.01 -3.08 7.94
CA LEU A 19 1.05 -4.54 7.80
C LEU A 19 1.92 -5.22 8.87
N ALA A 20 2.99 -4.58 9.32
CA ALA A 20 3.84 -5.08 10.39
C ALA A 20 3.27 -4.86 11.80
N SER A 21 2.21 -4.05 11.93
CA SER A 21 1.61 -3.72 13.21
C SER A 21 0.55 -4.75 13.64
N ALA A 22 0.18 -4.71 14.93
CA ALA A 22 -0.94 -5.51 15.45
C ALA A 22 -2.29 -5.19 14.78
N MET A 23 -2.43 -4.04 14.10
CA MET A 23 -3.66 -3.66 13.40
C MET A 23 -3.96 -4.56 12.20
N ALA A 24 -2.94 -5.21 11.63
CA ALA A 24 -3.06 -6.11 10.50
C ALA A 24 -3.06 -7.58 10.91
N SER A 25 -3.38 -7.91 12.17
CA SER A 25 -3.25 -9.27 12.73
C SER A 25 -4.03 -10.36 11.99
N TYR A 26 -5.03 -9.98 11.18
CA TYR A 26 -5.84 -10.90 10.37
C TYR A 26 -5.62 -10.73 8.86
N VAL A 27 -4.65 -9.91 8.44
CA VAL A 27 -4.33 -9.69 7.02
C VAL A 27 -3.22 -10.66 6.62
N ASN A 28 -3.56 -11.70 5.87
CA ASN A 28 -2.62 -12.67 5.33
C ASN A 28 -3.05 -13.12 3.92
N GLY A 29 -2.08 -13.51 3.08
CA GLY A 29 -2.35 -14.06 1.74
C GLY A 29 -2.86 -13.03 0.73
N ALA A 30 -2.80 -11.73 1.06
CA ALA A 30 -3.25 -10.64 0.20
C ALA A 30 -2.07 -9.91 -0.46
N VAL A 31 -2.32 -9.37 -1.65
CA VAL A 31 -1.43 -8.42 -2.34
C VAL A 31 -2.05 -7.02 -2.18
N ILE A 32 -1.25 -6.06 -1.72
CA ILE A 32 -1.69 -4.66 -1.58
C ILE A 32 -0.90 -3.79 -2.55
N ASP A 33 -1.61 -3.26 -3.54
CA ASP A 33 -1.04 -2.35 -4.53
C ASP A 33 -0.94 -0.92 -3.99
N VAL A 34 0.29 -0.40 -3.95
CA VAL A 34 0.58 1.01 -3.60
C VAL A 34 1.17 1.71 -4.81
N ASN A 35 0.34 1.93 -5.83
CA ASN A 35 0.80 2.38 -7.16
C ASN A 35 0.11 3.68 -7.63
N GLY A 36 -0.62 4.37 -6.76
CA GLY A 36 -1.35 5.59 -7.14
C GLY A 36 -2.49 5.35 -8.13
N GLY A 37 -2.94 4.10 -8.26
CA GLY A 37 -4.03 3.60 -9.10
C GLY A 37 -3.64 3.28 -10.54
N ILE A 38 -2.34 3.16 -10.87
CA ILE A 38 -1.89 2.84 -12.25
C ILE A 38 -2.49 1.52 -12.73
N TYR A 39 -2.51 0.55 -11.82
CA TYR A 39 -3.03 -0.76 -12.06
C TYR A 39 -4.21 -0.97 -11.13
N MET A 40 -5.33 -1.39 -11.71
CA MET A 40 -6.56 -1.75 -11.01
C MET A 40 -6.97 -3.13 -11.50
N HIS A 41 -7.10 -4.08 -10.57
CA HIS A 41 -7.71 -5.39 -10.80
C HIS A 41 -9.23 -5.30 -10.77
#